data_AF-K1VP64-F1
#
_entry.id   AF-K1VP64-F1
#
_cell.length_a   1.000
_cell.length_b   1.000
_cell.length_c   1.000
_cell.angle_alpha   90.00
_cell.angle_beta   90.00
_cell.angle_gamma   90.00
#
_symmetry.space_group_name_H-M   'P 1'
#
loop_
_entity.id
_entity.type
_entity.pdbx_description
1 polymer ?
#
loop_
_entity_poly.entity_id
_entity_poly.type
_entity_poly.pdbx_seq_one_letter_code
_entity_poly.pdbx_strand_id
1 'polypeptide(L)'
;MDTGEETYVRSALYNADATRAPNSTIKNDLEEVAQRWSQRGFDIWEELEGRHFYTDFVSWRSLQAGSHFARRMEDHGAADWYAGKSAEVAAVLTSYWNDKLQAYVSSDAQALAGAKRDGLDAQVLLAFVHAGDSGARGAWSPASPRVLSTLRAYVKSFKGLYKINPDASWTDGRLVGRYREDIYDGVGTSRANPWFICTHAVSTVLYLAAAQLSVADSIVVTRESRAFWSDITGTEVPEGTEWEKGEPEFDTALRNVHRVADRFAETAATFYDSGHMAEQIQKDTGKQTGARDLTWSYASFIEQERAKEAALNATPSILV
;
A
#
# COMPACT_ATOMS: atom_id res chain seq x y z
N MET A 1 21.81 15.39 9.43
CA MET A 1 22.85 16.32 8.95
C MET A 1 22.36 17.76 9.02
N ASP A 2 21.16 18.06 8.50
CA ASP A 2 20.62 19.45 8.43
C ASP A 2 20.34 20.08 9.81
N THR A 3 20.22 19.25 10.85
CA THR A 3 20.05 19.66 12.25
C THR A 3 21.34 19.58 13.09
N GLY A 4 22.50 19.32 12.45
CA GLY A 4 23.81 19.28 13.12
C GLY A 4 24.24 17.92 13.70
N GLU A 5 23.45 16.85 13.54
CA GLU A 5 23.76 15.52 14.09
C GLU A 5 24.69 14.64 13.22
N GLU A 6 25.47 15.23 12.31
CA GLU A 6 26.31 14.48 11.36
C GLU A 6 27.28 13.52 12.04
N THR A 7 27.92 13.93 13.13
CA THR A 7 28.85 13.09 13.91
C THR A 7 28.17 11.83 14.43
N TYR A 8 26.93 11.94 14.93
CA TYR A 8 26.17 10.78 15.42
C TYR A 8 25.83 9.83 14.27
N VAL A 9 25.35 10.36 13.14
CA VAL A 9 25.05 9.55 11.95
C VAL A 9 26.28 8.77 11.48
N ARG A 10 27.43 9.43 11.33
CA ARG A 10 28.68 8.79 10.85
C ARG A 10 29.25 7.76 11.82
N SER A 11 29.06 7.94 13.13
CA SER A 11 29.63 7.05 14.15
C SER A 11 28.70 5.92 14.60
N ALA A 12 27.38 6.09 14.45
CA ALA A 12 26.39 5.18 15.02
C ALA A 12 25.43 4.55 14.02
N LEU A 13 25.26 5.13 12.83
CA LEU A 13 24.23 4.71 11.87
C LEU A 13 24.78 4.35 10.49
N TYR A 14 25.86 5.01 10.02
CA TYR A 14 26.38 4.83 8.68
C TYR A 14 27.90 4.99 8.63
N ASN A 15 28.61 3.89 8.36
CA ASN A 15 30.05 3.86 8.16
C ASN A 15 30.33 3.68 6.65
N ALA A 16 30.88 4.71 6.01
CA ALA A 16 31.18 4.70 4.58
C ALA A 16 32.37 3.79 4.22
N ASP A 17 33.25 3.49 5.19
CA ASP A 17 34.51 2.78 4.95
C ASP A 17 34.35 1.25 5.07
N ALA A 18 33.14 0.76 5.35
CA ALA A 18 32.87 -0.66 5.51
C ALA A 18 31.51 -1.06 4.92
N THR A 19 31.44 -2.26 4.34
CA THR A 19 30.18 -2.87 3.89
C THR A 19 29.38 -3.49 5.03
N ARG A 20 30.04 -3.84 6.16
CA ARG A 20 29.36 -4.27 7.38
C ARG A 20 30.19 -3.92 8.60
N ALA A 21 29.58 -3.26 9.58
CA ALA A 21 30.23 -2.90 10.84
C ALA A 21 29.24 -2.79 12.01
N PRO A 22 29.69 -2.98 13.27
CA PRO A 22 28.90 -2.58 14.43
C PRO A 22 28.53 -1.09 14.35
N ASN A 23 27.38 -0.71 14.89
CA ASN A 23 26.90 0.68 14.91
C ASN A 23 26.86 1.32 13.51
N SER A 24 26.36 0.56 12.54
CA SER A 24 26.21 0.98 11.15
C SER A 24 24.86 0.52 10.58
N THR A 25 23.80 0.66 11.38
CA THR A 25 22.49 0.05 11.09
C THR A 25 21.98 0.37 9.69
N ILE A 26 22.01 1.64 9.27
CA ILE A 26 21.52 2.06 7.95
C ILE A 26 22.37 1.43 6.84
N LYS A 27 23.71 1.45 6.98
CA LYS A 27 24.61 0.88 5.97
C LYS A 27 24.44 -0.63 5.87
N ASN A 28 24.41 -1.33 7.00
CA ASN A 28 24.27 -2.78 7.06
C ASN A 28 22.95 -3.24 6.40
N ASP A 29 21.83 -2.56 6.67
CA ASP A 29 20.54 -2.90 6.09
C ASP A 29 20.50 -2.63 4.58
N LEU A 30 21.05 -1.51 4.11
CA LEU A 30 21.13 -1.20 2.68
C LEU A 30 22.01 -2.21 1.92
N GLU A 31 23.12 -2.62 2.51
CA GLU A 31 24.00 -3.66 1.94
C GLU A 31 23.30 -5.02 1.90
N GLU A 32 22.55 -5.39 2.94
CA GLU A 32 21.76 -6.62 2.97
C GLU A 32 20.70 -6.63 1.86
N VAL A 33 19.92 -5.55 1.72
CA VAL A 33 18.91 -5.41 0.66
C VAL A 33 19.56 -5.44 -0.72
N ALA A 34 20.61 -4.63 -0.94
CA ALA A 34 21.27 -4.52 -2.24
C ALA A 34 21.86 -5.88 -2.71
N GLN A 35 22.32 -6.71 -1.79
CA GLN A 35 22.90 -8.02 -2.08
C GLN A 35 21.86 -9.14 -2.20
N ARG A 36 20.73 -9.04 -1.49
CA ARG A 36 19.80 -10.18 -1.33
C ARG A 36 18.38 -9.98 -1.82
N TRP A 37 17.98 -8.78 -2.28
CA TRP A 37 16.60 -8.52 -2.73
C TRP A 37 16.07 -9.56 -3.74
N SER A 38 16.94 -10.18 -4.53
CA SER A 38 16.55 -11.16 -5.54
C SER A 38 16.28 -12.57 -5.01
N GLN A 39 16.67 -12.86 -3.76
CA GLN A 39 16.49 -14.16 -3.11
C GLN A 39 15.02 -14.40 -2.78
N ARG A 40 14.61 -15.67 -2.77
CA ARG A 40 13.27 -16.06 -2.29
C ARG A 40 13.24 -15.97 -0.77
N GLY A 41 12.08 -15.59 -0.24
CA GLY A 41 11.83 -15.51 1.21
C GLY A 41 10.34 -15.67 1.48
N PHE A 42 9.91 -15.44 2.72
CA PHE A 42 8.49 -15.43 3.06
C PHE A 42 7.87 -14.06 2.77
N ASP A 43 6.56 -14.05 2.50
CA ASP A 43 5.76 -12.83 2.41
C ASP A 43 5.58 -12.17 3.78
N ILE A 44 4.98 -10.97 3.79
CA ILE A 44 4.74 -10.22 5.04
C ILE A 44 3.76 -10.90 6.00
N TRP A 45 3.08 -11.94 5.51
CA TRP A 45 2.17 -12.77 6.28
C TRP A 45 2.84 -14.01 6.85
N GLU A 46 4.13 -14.21 6.57
CA GLU A 46 4.97 -15.31 7.05
C GLU A 46 4.48 -16.71 6.60
N GLU A 47 3.87 -16.81 5.42
CA GLU A 47 3.16 -18.02 4.98
C GLU A 47 3.66 -18.58 3.66
N LEU A 48 3.96 -17.71 2.71
CA LEU A 48 4.23 -18.09 1.33
C LEU A 48 5.70 -17.84 1.00
N GLU A 49 6.44 -18.90 0.69
CA GLU A 49 7.82 -18.77 0.23
C GLU A 49 7.89 -18.44 -1.27
N GLY A 50 8.38 -17.25 -1.60
CA GLY A 50 8.65 -16.85 -2.97
C GLY A 50 9.24 -15.45 -3.13
N ARG A 51 8.87 -14.79 -4.22
CA ARG A 51 9.10 -13.37 -4.46
C ARG A 51 7.77 -12.64 -4.34
N HIS A 52 7.80 -11.50 -3.66
CA HIS A 52 6.60 -10.79 -3.21
C HIS A 52 6.65 -9.33 -3.61
N PHE A 53 5.52 -8.82 -4.11
CA PHE A 53 5.39 -7.43 -4.53
C PHE A 53 5.76 -6.49 -3.40
N TYR A 54 5.24 -6.72 -2.18
CA TYR A 54 5.54 -5.87 -1.04
C TYR A 54 7.05 -5.79 -0.78
N THR A 55 7.70 -6.94 -0.64
CA THR A 55 9.13 -7.05 -0.30
C THR A 55 10.00 -6.39 -1.37
N ASP A 56 9.71 -6.63 -2.64
CA ASP A 56 10.42 -5.99 -3.75
C ASP A 56 10.15 -4.48 -3.78
N PHE A 57 8.93 -4.04 -3.53
CA PHE A 57 8.55 -2.62 -3.63
C PHE A 57 9.19 -1.79 -2.50
N VAL A 58 9.20 -2.29 -1.26
CA VAL A 58 9.88 -1.59 -0.16
C VAL A 58 11.41 -1.66 -0.31
N SER A 59 11.96 -2.74 -0.87
CA SER A 59 13.39 -2.84 -1.21
C SER A 59 13.78 -1.83 -2.29
N TRP A 60 12.94 -1.68 -3.32
CA TRP A 60 13.13 -0.67 -4.37
C TRP A 60 13.20 0.74 -3.77
N ARG A 61 12.28 1.08 -2.87
CA ARG A 61 12.22 2.40 -2.24
C ARG A 61 13.34 2.63 -1.22
N SER A 62 13.73 1.62 -0.45
CA SER A 62 14.86 1.72 0.48
C SER A 62 16.18 1.95 -0.27
N LEU A 63 16.40 1.28 -1.41
CA LEU A 63 17.59 1.47 -2.24
C LEU A 63 17.63 2.85 -2.91
N GLN A 64 16.50 3.41 -3.33
CA GLN A 64 16.44 4.79 -3.83
C GLN A 64 16.82 5.79 -2.73
N ALA A 65 16.18 5.69 -1.56
CA ALA A 65 16.48 6.56 -0.42
C ALA A 65 17.94 6.39 0.03
N GLY A 66 18.42 5.14 0.07
CA GLY A 66 19.79 4.77 0.41
C GLY A 66 20.81 5.36 -0.57
N SER A 67 20.54 5.36 -1.87
CA SER A 67 21.41 5.99 -2.87
C SER A 67 21.56 7.50 -2.62
N HIS A 68 20.44 8.21 -2.43
CA HIS A 68 20.45 9.63 -2.11
C HIS A 68 21.19 9.93 -0.80
N PHE A 69 20.94 9.09 0.22
CA PHE A 69 21.59 9.22 1.51
C PHE A 69 23.10 8.97 1.42
N ALA A 70 23.54 7.89 0.76
CA ALA A 70 24.96 7.58 0.55
C ALA A 70 25.70 8.70 -0.19
N ARG A 71 25.09 9.35 -1.18
CA ARG A 71 25.68 10.54 -1.82
C ARG A 71 25.89 11.70 -0.83
N ARG A 72 24.93 11.95 0.07
CA ARG A 72 25.08 12.94 1.15
C ARG A 72 26.19 12.58 2.13
N MET A 73 26.49 11.29 2.29
CA MET A 73 27.55 10.80 3.17
C MET A 73 28.93 10.76 2.49
N GLU A 74 29.02 11.19 1.23
CA GLU A 74 30.22 11.11 0.36
C GLU A 74 30.66 9.67 0.02
N ASP A 75 29.77 8.68 0.23
CA ASP A 75 29.95 7.28 -0.18
C ASP A 75 29.39 7.09 -1.59
N HIS A 76 30.09 7.66 -2.58
CA HIS A 76 29.64 7.66 -3.98
C HIS A 76 29.56 6.24 -4.57
N GLY A 77 30.47 5.34 -4.18
CA GLY A 77 30.48 3.96 -4.65
C GLY A 77 29.23 3.19 -4.23
N ALA A 78 28.85 3.28 -2.96
CA ALA A 78 27.61 2.67 -2.49
C ALA A 78 26.38 3.35 -3.08
N ALA A 79 26.41 4.68 -3.23
CA ALA A 79 25.30 5.39 -3.84
C ALA A 79 24.98 4.90 -5.25
N ASP A 80 26.00 4.73 -6.09
CA ASP A 80 25.83 4.25 -7.45
C ASP A 80 25.45 2.76 -7.48
N TRP A 81 25.98 1.96 -6.55
CA TRP A 81 25.58 0.56 -6.37
C TRP A 81 24.09 0.43 -6.02
N TYR A 82 23.61 1.16 -5.02
CA TYR A 82 22.20 1.14 -4.60
C TYR A 82 21.28 1.65 -5.71
N ALA A 83 21.71 2.67 -6.48
CA ALA A 83 20.96 3.13 -7.65
C ALA A 83 20.84 2.03 -8.72
N GLY A 84 21.93 1.32 -9.00
CA GLY A 84 21.92 0.18 -9.92
C GLY A 84 20.97 -0.93 -9.47
N LYS A 85 21.01 -1.30 -8.18
CA LYS A 85 20.10 -2.30 -7.61
C LYS A 85 18.66 -1.86 -7.58
N SER A 86 18.38 -0.59 -7.29
CA SER A 86 17.04 -0.04 -7.41
C SER A 86 16.50 -0.19 -8.84
N ALA A 87 17.31 0.06 -9.88
CA ALA A 87 16.89 -0.11 -11.26
C ALA A 87 16.57 -1.57 -11.61
N GLU A 88 17.37 -2.53 -11.12
CA GLU A 88 17.10 -3.97 -11.29
C GLU A 88 15.76 -4.37 -10.63
N VAL A 89 15.50 -3.92 -9.41
CA VAL A 89 14.23 -4.21 -8.70
C VAL A 89 13.04 -3.61 -9.45
N ALA A 90 13.16 -2.37 -9.94
CA ALA A 90 12.12 -1.69 -10.70
C ALA A 90 11.71 -2.47 -11.96
N ALA A 91 12.66 -3.12 -12.64
CA ALA A 91 12.36 -3.98 -13.78
C ALA A 91 11.49 -5.19 -13.37
N VAL A 92 11.81 -5.82 -12.23
CA VAL A 92 11.03 -6.96 -11.70
C VAL A 92 9.63 -6.54 -11.26
N LEU A 93 9.47 -5.35 -10.68
CA LEU A 93 8.16 -4.87 -10.22
C LEU A 93 7.09 -4.88 -11.32
N THR A 94 7.49 -4.63 -12.58
CA THR A 94 6.57 -4.66 -13.73
C THR A 94 5.96 -6.05 -14.00
N SER A 95 6.64 -7.12 -13.59
CA SER A 95 6.21 -8.51 -13.82
C SER A 95 5.05 -8.96 -12.91
N TYR A 96 4.77 -8.22 -11.83
CA TYR A 96 3.63 -8.50 -10.95
C TYR A 96 2.29 -8.07 -11.54
N TRP A 97 2.26 -7.35 -12.67
CA TRP A 97 1.00 -7.01 -13.32
C TRP A 97 0.36 -8.25 -13.97
N ASN A 98 -0.90 -8.51 -13.64
CA ASN A 98 -1.67 -9.61 -14.22
C ASN A 98 -2.79 -9.07 -15.12
N ASP A 99 -2.66 -9.25 -16.43
CA ASP A 99 -3.63 -8.74 -17.40
C ASP A 99 -5.03 -9.37 -17.29
N LYS A 100 -5.13 -10.60 -16.79
CA LYS A 100 -6.45 -11.25 -16.63
C LYS A 100 -7.21 -10.66 -15.46
N LEU A 101 -6.52 -10.39 -14.35
CA LEU A 101 -7.10 -9.77 -13.17
C LEU A 101 -7.22 -8.25 -13.31
N GLN A 102 -6.47 -7.65 -14.24
CA GLN A 102 -6.27 -6.20 -14.32
C GLN A 102 -5.81 -5.64 -12.96
N ALA A 103 -4.86 -6.33 -12.32
CA ALA A 103 -4.35 -6.00 -11.00
C ALA A 103 -2.89 -6.44 -10.86
N TYR A 104 -2.15 -5.77 -9.98
CA TYR A 104 -0.90 -6.32 -9.45
C TYR A 104 -1.20 -7.52 -8.55
N VAL A 105 -0.49 -8.62 -8.77
CA VAL A 105 -0.54 -9.80 -7.89
C VAL A 105 0.53 -9.70 -6.81
N SER A 106 0.25 -10.34 -5.68
CA SER A 106 1.04 -10.22 -4.47
C SER A 106 2.38 -10.93 -4.52
N SER A 107 2.49 -11.99 -5.32
CA SER A 107 3.65 -12.89 -5.35
C SER A 107 3.90 -13.45 -6.75
N ASP A 108 5.07 -14.06 -6.93
CA ASP A 108 5.41 -14.73 -8.18
C ASP A 108 4.42 -15.87 -8.52
N ALA A 109 4.25 -16.12 -9.82
CA ALA A 109 3.24 -17.06 -10.31
C ALA A 109 3.44 -18.49 -9.80
N GLN A 110 4.68 -18.92 -9.53
CA GLN A 110 4.96 -20.25 -9.01
C GLN A 110 4.47 -20.38 -7.56
N ALA A 111 4.76 -19.39 -6.73
CA ALA A 111 4.30 -19.34 -5.34
C ALA A 111 2.75 -19.33 -5.27
N LEU A 112 2.10 -18.46 -6.06
CA LEU A 112 0.64 -18.36 -6.11
C LEU A 112 -0.02 -19.66 -6.56
N ALA A 113 0.51 -20.30 -7.61
CA ALA A 113 -0.02 -21.56 -8.11
C ALA A 113 0.12 -22.70 -7.08
N GLY A 114 1.27 -22.78 -6.40
CA GLY A 114 1.52 -23.77 -5.35
C GLY A 114 0.56 -23.63 -4.16
N ALA A 115 0.27 -22.40 -3.75
CA ALA A 115 -0.66 -22.09 -2.67
C ALA A 115 -2.14 -22.01 -3.09
N LYS A 116 -2.43 -22.13 -4.39
CA LYS A 116 -3.78 -21.97 -4.98
C LYS A 116 -4.43 -20.60 -4.63
N ARG A 117 -3.62 -19.54 -4.57
CA ARG A 117 -4.09 -18.16 -4.36
C ARG A 117 -4.23 -17.44 -5.70
N ASP A 118 -5.26 -16.62 -5.88
CA ASP A 118 -5.45 -15.84 -7.10
C ASP A 118 -4.46 -14.66 -7.24
N GLY A 119 -3.89 -14.22 -6.10
CA GLY A 119 -2.86 -13.19 -6.01
C GLY A 119 -3.37 -11.81 -5.59
N LEU A 120 -4.68 -11.63 -5.36
CA LEU A 120 -5.23 -10.40 -4.80
C LEU A 120 -5.02 -10.36 -3.29
N ASP A 121 -4.23 -9.41 -2.81
CA ASP A 121 -3.76 -9.36 -1.42
C ASP A 121 -3.53 -7.92 -0.95
N ALA A 122 -3.85 -7.67 0.32
CA ALA A 122 -3.64 -6.39 1.00
C ALA A 122 -2.17 -5.96 1.00
N GLN A 123 -1.22 -6.90 0.95
CA GLN A 123 0.21 -6.58 0.91
C GLN A 123 0.58 -5.67 -0.26
N VAL A 124 -0.15 -5.72 -1.37
CA VAL A 124 0.09 -4.81 -2.50
C VAL A 124 -0.27 -3.38 -2.11
N LEU A 125 -1.39 -3.16 -1.42
CA LEU A 125 -1.78 -1.83 -0.94
C LEU A 125 -0.86 -1.34 0.18
N LEU A 126 -0.49 -2.23 1.12
CA LEU A 126 0.45 -1.91 2.20
C LEU A 126 1.82 -1.48 1.66
N ALA A 127 2.24 -2.00 0.50
CA ALA A 127 3.47 -1.55 -0.15
C ALA A 127 3.41 -0.06 -0.51
N PHE A 128 2.27 0.41 -1.04
CA PHE A 128 2.07 1.83 -1.35
C PHE A 128 1.93 2.70 -0.10
N VAL A 129 1.39 2.16 0.99
CA VAL A 129 1.33 2.86 2.29
C VAL A 129 2.73 3.04 2.87
N HIS A 130 3.51 1.97 3.01
CA HIS A 130 4.76 2.00 3.77
C HIS A 130 5.97 2.51 2.98
N ALA A 131 5.97 2.44 1.65
CA ALA A 131 7.14 2.82 0.87
C ALA A 131 7.28 4.34 0.63
N GLY A 132 6.37 5.13 1.21
CA GLY A 132 6.45 6.58 1.41
C GLY A 132 6.21 7.44 0.16
N ASP A 133 5.64 8.63 0.38
CA ASP A 133 5.22 9.58 -0.67
C ASP A 133 6.39 10.38 -1.32
N SER A 134 7.63 10.20 -0.85
CA SER A 134 8.77 11.05 -1.26
C SER A 134 9.27 10.85 -2.70
N GLY A 135 8.50 10.23 -3.60
CA GLY A 135 8.88 10.15 -5.02
C GLY A 135 8.23 9.07 -5.87
N ALA A 136 7.24 8.34 -5.38
CA ALA A 136 6.51 7.37 -6.20
C ALA A 136 5.63 8.12 -7.22
N ARG A 137 6.20 8.46 -8.38
CA ARG A 137 5.53 9.17 -9.49
C ARG A 137 5.24 8.21 -10.64
N GLY A 138 4.29 8.58 -11.48
CA GLY A 138 3.92 7.78 -12.65
C GLY A 138 3.27 6.45 -12.27
N ALA A 139 3.76 5.35 -12.83
CA ALA A 139 3.14 4.02 -12.70
C ALA A 139 3.11 3.43 -11.27
N TRP A 140 3.88 4.01 -10.34
CA TRP A 140 4.01 3.54 -8.95
C TRP A 140 3.33 4.46 -7.92
N SER A 141 2.54 5.42 -8.39
CA SER A 141 1.75 6.30 -7.52
C SER A 141 0.45 5.61 -7.06
N PRO A 142 -0.03 5.87 -5.83
CA PRO A 142 -1.37 5.51 -5.37
C PRO A 142 -2.51 5.93 -6.32
N ALA A 143 -2.36 7.06 -7.02
CA ALA A 143 -3.31 7.54 -8.02
C ALA A 143 -3.15 6.91 -9.40
N SER A 144 -2.13 6.07 -9.62
CA SER A 144 -1.89 5.47 -10.93
C SER A 144 -3.03 4.51 -11.32
N PRO A 145 -3.39 4.43 -12.61
CA PRO A 145 -4.51 3.60 -13.05
C PRO A 145 -4.44 2.13 -12.61
N ARG A 146 -3.25 1.54 -12.63
CA ARG A 146 -3.04 0.14 -12.22
C ARG A 146 -3.22 -0.06 -10.73
N VAL A 147 -2.84 0.91 -9.90
CA VAL A 147 -3.04 0.84 -8.45
C VAL A 147 -4.52 0.99 -8.11
N LEU A 148 -5.22 1.93 -8.74
CA LEU A 148 -6.66 2.09 -8.58
C LEU A 148 -7.43 0.83 -9.02
N SER A 149 -7.02 0.21 -10.14
CA SER A 149 -7.59 -1.06 -10.61
C SER A 149 -7.32 -2.21 -9.65
N THR A 150 -6.09 -2.29 -9.11
CA THR A 150 -5.69 -3.30 -8.12
C THR A 150 -6.50 -3.18 -6.84
N LEU A 151 -6.62 -1.97 -6.27
CA LEU A 151 -7.42 -1.70 -5.08
C LEU A 151 -8.86 -2.16 -5.29
N ARG A 152 -9.46 -1.79 -6.42
CA ARG A 152 -10.82 -2.20 -6.78
C ARG A 152 -10.96 -3.73 -6.84
N ALA A 153 -10.06 -4.41 -7.56
CA ALA A 153 -10.12 -5.86 -7.73
C ALA A 153 -10.01 -6.57 -6.36
N TYR A 154 -9.03 -6.16 -5.56
CA TYR A 154 -8.80 -6.69 -4.22
C TYR A 154 -10.02 -6.50 -3.30
N VAL A 155 -10.57 -5.29 -3.17
CA VAL A 155 -11.73 -5.03 -2.31
C VAL A 155 -12.97 -5.82 -2.78
N LYS A 156 -13.19 -5.91 -4.09
CA LYS A 156 -14.34 -6.65 -4.64
C LYS A 156 -14.24 -8.14 -4.42
N SER A 157 -13.03 -8.70 -4.27
CA SER A 157 -12.82 -10.12 -3.98
C SER A 157 -13.45 -10.57 -2.65
N PHE A 158 -13.67 -9.63 -1.70
CA PHE A 158 -14.31 -9.90 -0.41
C PHE A 158 -15.83 -9.87 -0.42
N LYS A 159 -16.48 -9.62 -1.58
CA LYS A 159 -17.95 -9.60 -1.67
C LYS A 159 -18.52 -10.95 -1.22
N GLY A 160 -19.38 -10.92 -0.20
CA GLY A 160 -20.06 -12.11 0.32
C GLY A 160 -19.19 -13.03 1.19
N LEU A 161 -17.93 -12.69 1.47
CA LEU A 161 -17.08 -13.53 2.32
C LEU A 161 -17.36 -13.36 3.81
N TYR A 162 -17.65 -12.14 4.26
CA TYR A 162 -17.87 -11.81 5.67
C TYR A 162 -19.33 -11.42 5.89
N LYS A 163 -20.01 -12.14 6.80
CA LYS A 163 -21.44 -11.94 7.08
C LYS A 163 -21.72 -10.57 7.69
N ILE A 164 -20.76 -10.00 8.41
CA ILE A 164 -20.85 -8.66 8.98
C ILE A 164 -20.74 -7.54 7.94
N ASN A 165 -20.26 -7.82 6.74
CA ASN A 165 -20.28 -6.82 5.67
C ASN A 165 -21.70 -6.70 5.12
N PRO A 166 -22.21 -5.47 4.91
CA PRO A 166 -23.51 -5.27 4.28
C PRO A 166 -23.47 -5.74 2.81
N ASP A 167 -24.62 -6.15 2.29
CA ASP A 167 -24.80 -6.38 0.84
C ASP A 167 -24.96 -5.04 0.11
N ALA A 168 -23.88 -4.27 0.10
CA ALA A 168 -23.80 -2.94 -0.49
C ALA A 168 -22.68 -2.86 -1.54
N SER A 169 -22.61 -1.72 -2.24
CA SER A 169 -21.48 -1.44 -3.12
C SER A 169 -20.18 -1.44 -2.31
N TRP A 170 -19.05 -1.75 -2.94
CA TRP A 170 -17.77 -1.60 -2.25
C TRP A 170 -17.45 -0.12 -1.96
N THR A 171 -18.03 0.80 -2.74
CA THR A 171 -17.92 2.26 -2.54
C THR A 171 -18.71 2.78 -1.33
N ASP A 172 -19.44 1.90 -0.63
CA ASP A 172 -20.09 2.18 0.64
C ASP A 172 -19.25 1.72 1.84
N GLY A 173 -18.03 1.22 1.60
CA GLY A 173 -17.15 0.68 2.62
C GLY A 173 -17.46 -0.79 2.93
N ARG A 174 -16.40 -1.54 3.27
CA ARG A 174 -16.50 -2.91 3.75
C ARG A 174 -15.24 -3.30 4.49
N LEU A 175 -15.35 -4.20 5.46
CA LEU A 175 -14.19 -4.83 6.04
C LEU A 175 -13.52 -5.76 5.03
N VAL A 176 -12.20 -5.75 5.00
CA VAL A 176 -11.35 -6.64 4.17
C VAL A 176 -10.29 -7.31 5.05
N GLY A 177 -9.80 -8.47 4.61
CA GLY A 177 -8.74 -9.25 5.29
C GLY A 177 -7.46 -9.28 4.46
N ARG A 178 -6.53 -10.20 4.74
CA ARG A 178 -5.24 -10.26 4.05
C ARG A 178 -5.40 -10.60 2.56
N TYR A 179 -6.03 -11.73 2.27
CA TYR A 179 -6.37 -12.21 0.92
C TYR A 179 -7.60 -13.13 1.02
N ARG A 180 -8.29 -13.40 -0.08
CA ARG A 180 -9.62 -14.05 -0.04
C ARG A 180 -9.58 -15.54 0.34
N GLU A 181 -8.47 -16.21 0.07
CA GLU A 181 -8.25 -17.63 0.37
C GLU A 181 -7.73 -17.88 1.78
N ASP A 182 -7.61 -16.82 2.58
CA ASP A 182 -7.08 -16.90 3.95
C ASP A 182 -7.91 -17.87 4.82
N ILE A 183 -7.21 -18.53 5.73
CA ILE A 183 -7.74 -19.51 6.68
C ILE A 183 -7.20 -19.29 8.10
N TYR A 184 -6.37 -18.28 8.34
CA TYR A 184 -5.91 -17.93 9.67
C TYR A 184 -6.98 -17.16 10.44
N ASP A 185 -7.34 -17.66 11.62
CA ASP A 185 -8.43 -17.13 12.45
C ASP A 185 -7.96 -16.22 13.60
N GLY A 186 -6.66 -15.94 13.67
CA GLY A 186 -6.01 -15.15 14.72
C GLY A 186 -5.34 -15.98 15.82
N VAL A 187 -5.56 -17.29 15.85
CA VAL A 187 -4.91 -18.21 16.80
C VAL A 187 -4.41 -19.47 16.10
N GLY A 188 -5.14 -19.95 15.09
CA GLY A 188 -4.79 -21.11 14.30
C GLY A 188 -5.40 -21.06 12.91
N THR A 189 -5.55 -22.23 12.30
CA THR A 189 -5.96 -22.37 10.90
C THR A 189 -7.37 -22.94 10.81
N SER A 190 -8.37 -22.09 10.59
CA SER A 190 -9.75 -22.50 10.38
C SER A 190 -10.55 -21.63 9.41
N ARG A 191 -10.50 -20.30 9.55
CA ARG A 191 -11.29 -19.35 8.75
C ARG A 191 -10.62 -17.99 8.68
N ALA A 192 -10.73 -17.31 7.54
CA ALA A 192 -10.37 -15.90 7.44
C ALA A 192 -11.29 -15.01 8.26
N ASN A 193 -10.72 -13.92 8.77
CA ASN A 193 -11.45 -12.77 9.27
C ASN A 193 -10.95 -11.49 8.57
N PRO A 194 -11.74 -10.42 8.59
CA PRO A 194 -11.22 -9.09 8.29
C PRO A 194 -10.19 -8.60 9.31
N TRP A 195 -9.31 -7.72 8.86
CA TRP A 195 -8.22 -7.14 9.64
C TRP A 195 -8.30 -5.61 9.63
N PHE A 196 -7.97 -4.98 10.76
CA PHE A 196 -7.92 -3.52 10.86
C PHE A 196 -6.88 -2.94 9.89
N ILE A 197 -5.65 -3.46 9.89
CA ILE A 197 -4.58 -2.99 9.01
C ILE A 197 -4.97 -3.04 7.52
N CYS A 198 -5.69 -4.09 7.09
CA CYS A 198 -6.09 -4.27 5.70
C CYS A 198 -7.20 -3.29 5.31
N THR A 199 -8.13 -3.01 6.22
CA THR A 199 -9.23 -2.05 5.98
C THR A 199 -8.69 -0.61 5.99
N HIS A 200 -7.80 -0.28 6.93
CA HIS A 200 -7.11 1.01 6.95
C HIS A 200 -6.22 1.23 5.74
N ALA A 201 -5.56 0.19 5.21
CA ALA A 201 -4.74 0.31 4.01
C ALA A 201 -5.58 0.74 2.78
N VAL A 202 -6.82 0.27 2.65
CA VAL A 202 -7.72 0.69 1.56
C VAL A 202 -8.03 2.18 1.66
N SER A 203 -8.48 2.66 2.82
CA SER A 203 -8.75 4.09 3.03
C SER A 203 -7.49 4.94 2.84
N THR A 204 -6.34 4.47 3.34
CA THR A 204 -5.06 5.19 3.23
C THR A 204 -4.65 5.38 1.78
N VAL A 205 -4.68 4.31 0.97
CA VAL A 205 -4.35 4.42 -0.47
C VAL A 205 -5.31 5.34 -1.21
N LEU A 206 -6.61 5.33 -0.87
CA LEU A 206 -7.58 6.24 -1.48
C LEU A 206 -7.33 7.71 -1.09
N TYR A 207 -6.99 8.01 0.17
CA TYR A 207 -6.62 9.37 0.58
C TYR A 207 -5.33 9.84 -0.11
N LEU A 208 -4.31 8.98 -0.17
CA LEU A 208 -3.06 9.29 -0.89
C LEU A 208 -3.33 9.54 -2.39
N ALA A 209 -4.20 8.72 -3.00
CA ALA A 209 -4.63 8.93 -4.38
C ALA A 209 -5.34 10.28 -4.54
N ALA A 210 -6.28 10.61 -3.66
CA ALA A 210 -6.98 11.89 -3.69
C ALA A 210 -6.03 13.09 -3.55
N ALA A 211 -5.07 13.04 -2.63
CA ALA A 211 -4.07 14.09 -2.45
C ALA A 211 -3.20 14.29 -3.71
N GLN A 212 -2.83 13.20 -4.38
CA GLN A 212 -2.02 13.29 -5.61
C GLN A 212 -2.85 13.76 -6.81
N LEU A 213 -4.11 13.32 -6.91
CA LEU A 213 -5.02 13.77 -7.96
C LEU A 213 -5.35 15.25 -7.84
N SER A 214 -5.46 15.80 -6.63
CA SER A 214 -5.83 17.21 -6.44
C SER A 214 -4.82 18.22 -6.97
N VAL A 215 -3.55 17.80 -7.05
CA VAL A 215 -2.46 18.62 -7.60
C VAL A 215 -2.15 18.30 -9.06
N ALA A 216 -2.81 17.30 -9.65
CA ALA A 216 -2.71 17.02 -11.07
C ALA A 216 -3.50 18.05 -11.90
N ASP A 217 -3.04 18.28 -13.14
CA ASP A 217 -3.72 19.20 -14.07
C ASP A 217 -5.01 18.57 -14.64
N SER A 218 -5.07 17.24 -14.74
CA SER A 218 -6.27 16.51 -15.17
C SER A 218 -6.32 15.08 -14.62
N ILE A 219 -7.51 14.47 -14.64
CA ILE A 219 -7.73 13.04 -14.43
C ILE A 219 -8.01 12.41 -15.79
N VAL A 220 -7.08 11.57 -16.26
CA VAL A 220 -7.25 10.82 -17.52
C VAL A 220 -7.67 9.38 -17.21
N VAL A 221 -8.82 8.98 -17.75
CA VAL A 221 -9.36 7.64 -17.63
C VAL A 221 -8.72 6.74 -18.66
N THR A 222 -8.02 5.71 -18.19
CA THR A 222 -7.35 4.72 -19.04
C THR A 222 -8.12 3.41 -19.05
N ARG A 223 -7.71 2.46 -19.90
CA ARG A 223 -8.24 1.10 -19.92
C ARG A 223 -8.26 0.47 -18.52
N GLU A 224 -7.19 0.62 -17.75
CA GLU A 224 -7.03 0.01 -16.44
C GLU A 224 -7.92 0.67 -15.37
N SER A 225 -8.06 2.00 -15.40
CA SER A 225 -8.82 2.75 -14.38
C SER A 225 -10.30 2.94 -14.69
N ARG A 226 -10.77 2.71 -15.93
CA ARG A 226 -12.18 2.97 -16.32
C ARG A 226 -13.21 2.31 -15.40
N ALA A 227 -12.94 1.09 -14.95
CA ALA A 227 -13.85 0.34 -14.10
C ALA A 227 -13.83 0.85 -12.65
N PHE A 228 -12.70 1.39 -12.19
CA PHE A 228 -12.62 2.10 -10.92
C PHE A 228 -13.42 3.39 -11.02
N TRP A 229 -13.18 4.22 -12.04
CA TRP A 229 -13.88 5.48 -12.21
C TRP A 229 -15.39 5.29 -12.36
N SER A 230 -15.83 4.26 -13.10
CA SER A 230 -17.26 3.96 -13.21
C SER A 230 -17.90 3.58 -11.87
N ASP A 231 -17.20 2.83 -11.03
CA ASP A 231 -17.68 2.49 -9.69
C ASP A 231 -17.69 3.74 -8.78
N ILE A 232 -16.72 4.66 -8.92
CA ILE A 232 -16.58 5.89 -8.14
C ILE A 232 -17.65 6.94 -8.50
N THR A 233 -17.93 7.14 -9.79
CA THR A 233 -18.93 8.11 -10.26
C THR A 233 -20.36 7.56 -10.21
N GLY A 234 -20.53 6.24 -10.16
CA GLY A 234 -21.84 5.58 -10.23
C GLY A 234 -22.43 5.49 -11.64
N THR A 235 -21.66 5.86 -12.66
CA THR A 235 -22.04 5.83 -14.07
C THR A 235 -20.93 5.20 -14.90
N GLU A 236 -21.23 4.65 -16.08
CA GLU A 236 -20.19 4.13 -16.96
C GLU A 236 -19.29 5.27 -17.46
N VAL A 237 -17.98 5.13 -17.28
CA VAL A 237 -16.97 6.10 -17.71
C VAL A 237 -16.08 5.46 -18.79
N PRO A 238 -16.10 5.97 -20.04
CA PRO A 238 -15.28 5.46 -21.13
C PRO A 238 -13.77 5.63 -20.91
N GLU A 239 -12.98 4.80 -21.58
CA GLU A 239 -11.54 5.06 -21.75
C GLU A 239 -11.34 6.32 -22.61
N GLY A 240 -10.34 7.13 -22.27
CA GLY A 240 -10.05 8.41 -22.94
C GLY A 240 -10.86 9.59 -22.42
N THR A 241 -11.77 9.39 -21.47
CA THR A 241 -12.38 10.50 -20.73
C THR A 241 -11.29 11.25 -19.97
N GLU A 242 -11.30 12.58 -20.09
CA GLU A 242 -10.43 13.48 -19.36
C GLU A 242 -11.29 14.50 -18.62
N TRP A 243 -10.98 14.70 -17.34
CA TRP A 243 -11.56 15.77 -16.53
C TRP A 243 -10.44 16.72 -16.15
N GLU A 244 -10.50 17.97 -16.62
CA GLU A 244 -9.49 18.98 -16.34
C GLU A 244 -9.71 19.63 -14.97
N LYS A 245 -8.64 20.06 -14.33
CA LYS A 245 -8.73 20.75 -13.04
C LYS A 245 -9.52 22.05 -13.20
N GLY A 246 -10.54 22.20 -12.35
CA GLY A 246 -11.49 23.32 -12.39
C GLY A 246 -12.82 22.97 -13.06
N GLU A 247 -12.93 21.80 -13.70
CA GLU A 247 -14.21 21.27 -14.17
C GLU A 247 -15.01 20.63 -13.01
N PRO A 248 -16.36 20.76 -13.02
CA PRO A 248 -17.21 20.12 -12.02
C PRO A 248 -17.01 18.61 -11.89
N GLU A 249 -16.71 17.93 -12.99
CA GLU A 249 -16.47 16.50 -13.08
C GLU A 249 -15.19 16.09 -12.34
N PHE A 250 -14.12 16.87 -12.46
CA PHE A 250 -12.88 16.68 -11.72
C PHE A 250 -13.12 16.75 -10.22
N ASP A 251 -13.78 17.83 -9.77
CA ASP A 251 -14.11 18.04 -8.35
C ASP A 251 -15.02 16.93 -7.81
N THR A 252 -15.98 16.49 -8.62
CA THR A 252 -16.91 15.41 -8.25
C THR A 252 -16.21 14.06 -8.17
N ALA A 253 -15.32 13.75 -9.11
CA ALA A 253 -14.50 12.54 -9.06
C ALA A 253 -13.64 12.53 -7.78
N LEU A 254 -13.00 13.65 -7.46
CA LEU A 254 -12.16 13.78 -6.28
C LEU A 254 -12.95 13.67 -4.97
N ARG A 255 -14.10 14.37 -4.85
CA ARG A 255 -15.03 14.22 -3.72
C ARG A 255 -15.46 12.77 -3.54
N ASN A 256 -15.75 12.06 -4.63
CA ASN A 256 -16.19 10.66 -4.55
C ASN A 256 -15.06 9.73 -4.09
N VAL A 257 -13.82 9.92 -4.54
CA VAL A 257 -12.68 9.14 -4.01
C VAL A 257 -12.52 9.37 -2.52
N HIS A 258 -12.58 10.64 -2.07
CA HIS A 258 -12.52 11.01 -0.65
C HIS A 258 -13.64 10.38 0.17
N ARG A 259 -14.88 10.48 -0.32
CA ARG A 259 -16.06 9.86 0.31
C ARG A 259 -15.88 8.36 0.47
N VAL A 260 -15.39 7.67 -0.57
CA VAL A 260 -15.16 6.22 -0.48
C VAL A 260 -14.05 5.91 0.53
N ALA A 261 -12.99 6.70 0.60
CA ALA A 261 -11.96 6.55 1.64
C ALA A 261 -12.56 6.68 3.05
N ASP A 262 -13.39 7.70 3.29
CA ASP A 262 -14.10 7.89 4.56
C ASP A 262 -14.97 6.67 4.90
N ARG A 263 -15.67 6.09 3.92
CA ARG A 263 -16.50 4.89 4.16
C ARG A 263 -15.69 3.69 4.68
N PHE A 264 -14.46 3.49 4.20
CA PHE A 264 -13.60 2.41 4.72
C PHE A 264 -13.12 2.71 6.16
N ALA A 265 -12.70 3.96 6.42
CA ALA A 265 -12.29 4.39 7.76
C ALA A 265 -13.45 4.29 8.77
N GLU A 266 -14.64 4.79 8.42
CA GLU A 266 -15.86 4.69 9.20
C GLU A 266 -16.23 3.23 9.47
N THR A 267 -16.15 2.37 8.46
CA THR A 267 -16.44 0.94 8.60
C THR A 267 -15.54 0.29 9.64
N ALA A 268 -14.22 0.53 9.58
CA ALA A 268 -13.29 0.02 10.58
C ALA A 268 -13.60 0.58 11.98
N ALA A 269 -13.90 1.87 12.07
CA ALA A 269 -14.17 2.56 13.33
C ALA A 269 -15.39 2.01 14.10
N THR A 270 -16.37 1.44 13.40
CA THR A 270 -17.51 0.78 14.08
C THR A 270 -17.13 -0.42 14.94
N PHE A 271 -15.92 -0.98 14.75
CA PHE A 271 -15.43 -2.14 15.48
C PHE A 271 -14.36 -1.82 16.52
N TYR A 272 -14.00 -0.55 16.73
CA TYR A 272 -13.10 -0.15 17.81
C TYR A 272 -13.76 -0.39 19.17
N ASP A 273 -13.00 -0.91 20.15
CA ASP A 273 -13.49 -1.17 21.50
C ASP A 273 -12.85 -0.20 22.49
N SER A 274 -13.49 0.93 22.77
CA SER A 274 -12.95 1.97 23.66
C SER A 274 -11.54 2.46 23.26
N GLY A 275 -11.28 2.50 21.95
CA GLY A 275 -9.96 2.81 21.40
C GLY A 275 -9.06 1.59 21.19
N HIS A 276 -9.43 0.40 21.68
CA HIS A 276 -8.66 -0.82 21.47
C HIS A 276 -8.88 -1.43 20.09
N MET A 277 -7.78 -1.90 19.48
CA MET A 277 -7.77 -2.63 18.22
C MET A 277 -6.89 -3.89 18.30
N ALA A 278 -7.51 -5.05 18.14
CA ALA A 278 -6.85 -6.33 17.96
C ALA A 278 -6.31 -6.46 16.53
N GLU A 279 -5.80 -7.65 16.21
CA GLU A 279 -5.40 -8.02 14.85
C GLU A 279 -6.61 -8.12 13.90
N GLN A 280 -7.69 -8.80 14.34
CA GLN A 280 -8.81 -9.20 13.47
C GLN A 280 -10.18 -8.87 14.06
N ILE A 281 -11.19 -8.90 13.20
CA ILE A 281 -12.61 -8.76 13.53
C ILE A 281 -13.33 -10.03 13.07
N GLN A 282 -13.95 -10.80 13.97
CA GLN A 282 -14.64 -12.04 13.61
C GLN A 282 -15.70 -11.81 12.54
N LYS A 283 -15.56 -12.49 11.39
CA LYS A 283 -16.37 -12.28 10.18
C LYS A 283 -17.90 -12.47 10.34
N ASP A 284 -18.34 -13.13 11.40
CA ASP A 284 -19.76 -13.47 11.64
C ASP A 284 -20.39 -12.65 12.78
N THR A 285 -19.59 -12.19 13.75
CA THR A 285 -20.08 -11.58 15.00
C THR A 285 -19.60 -10.16 15.20
N GLY A 286 -18.54 -9.73 14.51
CA GLY A 286 -17.92 -8.43 14.71
C GLY A 286 -17.02 -8.34 15.95
N LYS A 287 -16.89 -9.42 16.73
CA LYS A 287 -16.02 -9.41 17.91
C LYS A 287 -14.56 -9.38 17.51
N GLN A 288 -13.77 -8.52 18.13
CA GLN A 288 -12.33 -8.52 17.93
C GLN A 288 -11.70 -9.86 18.36
N THR A 289 -10.68 -10.32 17.63
CA THR A 289 -10.00 -11.61 17.87
C THR A 289 -8.54 -11.56 17.41
N GLY A 290 -7.77 -12.60 17.73
CA GLY A 290 -6.34 -12.67 17.45
C GLY A 290 -5.49 -11.92 18.48
N ALA A 291 -4.32 -11.43 18.06
CA ALA A 291 -3.45 -10.66 18.95
C ALA A 291 -4.18 -9.40 19.47
N ARG A 292 -4.30 -9.28 20.79
CA ARG A 292 -4.89 -8.11 21.44
C ARG A 292 -3.92 -6.93 21.31
N ASP A 293 -4.47 -5.74 21.08
CA ASP A 293 -3.69 -4.49 21.00
C ASP A 293 -2.51 -4.57 20.03
N LEU A 294 -2.77 -5.09 18.82
CA LEU A 294 -1.72 -5.25 17.81
C LEU A 294 -1.16 -3.87 17.44
N THR A 295 0.12 -3.63 17.68
CA THR A 295 0.79 -2.35 17.41
C THR A 295 0.57 -1.87 15.97
N TRP A 296 0.55 -2.78 15.00
CA TRP A 296 0.32 -2.44 13.60
C TRP A 296 -1.11 -1.96 13.32
N SER A 297 -2.12 -2.46 14.04
CA SER A 297 -3.50 -1.95 13.94
C SER A 297 -3.55 -0.46 14.34
N TYR A 298 -2.87 -0.08 15.42
CA TYR A 298 -2.75 1.32 15.83
C TYR A 298 -1.94 2.17 14.85
N ALA A 299 -0.80 1.67 14.38
CA ALA A 299 0.03 2.37 13.42
C ALA A 299 -0.73 2.65 12.12
N SER A 300 -1.48 1.66 11.62
CA SER A 300 -2.28 1.81 10.38
C SER A 300 -3.40 2.84 10.53
N PHE A 301 -4.02 2.98 11.71
CA PHE A 301 -4.97 4.05 11.98
C PHE A 301 -4.28 5.43 11.93
N ILE A 302 -3.11 5.58 12.57
CA ILE A 302 -2.36 6.84 12.56
C ILE A 302 -1.93 7.23 11.13
N GLU A 303 -1.48 6.26 10.32
CA GLU A 303 -1.15 6.46 8.91
C GLU A 303 -2.37 6.89 8.10
N GLN A 304 -3.52 6.26 8.34
CA GLN A 304 -4.79 6.60 7.71
C GLN A 304 -5.25 8.02 8.05
N GLU A 305 -5.14 8.45 9.32
CA GLU A 305 -5.48 9.81 9.73
C GLU A 305 -4.52 10.86 9.12
N ARG A 306 -3.22 10.56 9.06
CA ARG A 306 -2.24 11.44 8.39
C ARG A 306 -2.53 11.59 6.90
N ALA A 307 -2.87 10.49 6.23
CA ALA A 307 -3.23 10.52 4.81
C ALA A 307 -4.52 11.32 4.58
N LYS A 308 -5.52 11.16 5.44
CA LYS A 308 -6.76 11.96 5.42
C LYS A 308 -6.47 13.45 5.58
N GLU A 309 -5.66 13.83 6.56
CA GLU A 309 -5.27 15.23 6.79
C GLU A 309 -4.53 15.81 5.59
N ALA A 310 -3.57 15.07 5.03
CA ALA A 310 -2.83 15.50 3.83
C ALA A 310 -3.78 15.72 2.63
N ALA A 311 -4.74 14.83 2.43
CA ALA A 311 -5.71 14.93 1.34
C ALA A 311 -6.68 16.11 1.52
N LEU A 312 -7.16 16.36 2.75
CA LEU A 312 -7.96 17.54 3.10
C LEU A 312 -7.19 18.85 2.84
N ASN A 313 -5.92 18.91 3.28
CA ASN A 313 -5.06 20.08 3.07
C ASN A 313 -4.76 20.32 1.59
N ALA A 314 -4.72 19.27 0.77
CA ALA A 314 -4.52 19.36 -0.66
C ALA A 314 -5.81 19.71 -1.45
N THR A 315 -6.99 19.71 -0.80
CA THR A 315 -8.30 19.97 -1.43
C THR A 315 -9.24 20.92 -0.67
N PRO A 316 -8.77 22.04 -0.06
CA PRO A 316 -9.60 22.78 0.91
C PRO A 316 -10.89 23.37 0.33
N SER A 317 -10.92 23.67 -0.98
CA SER A 317 -12.07 24.28 -1.67
C SER A 317 -13.05 23.28 -2.27
N ILE A 318 -12.70 21.99 -2.35
CA ILE A 318 -13.46 20.97 -3.10
C ILE A 318 -14.34 20.13 -2.14
N LEU A 319 -13.94 20.04 -0.87
CA LEU A 319 -14.57 19.20 0.15
C LEU A 319 -15.55 19.92 1.09
N VAL A 320 -15.88 21.19 0.80
CA VAL A 320 -16.89 22.00 1.52
C VAL A 320 -18.25 21.89 0.83
#